data_AF-A0A8T1R0F5-F1
#
_entry.id   AF-A0A8T1R0F5-F1
#
_cell.length_a   1.000
_cell.length_b   1.000
_cell.length_c   1.000
_cell.angle_alpha   90.00
_cell.angle_beta   90.00
_cell.angle_gamma   90.00
#
_symmetry.space_group_name_H-M   'P 1'
#
loop_
_entity.id
_entity.type
_entity.pdbx_description
1 polymer ?
#
loop_
_entity_poly.entity_id
_entity_poly.type
_entity_poly.pdbx_seq_one_letter_code
_entity_poly.pdbx_strand_id
1 'polypeptide(L)'
;MAEEAAPESGSGSFSSAVNGGKSIEECQDMIRRSLRSPMVKFLREHLEKAGCVVGENFIKAVHCDKQISGGYVRGEGIVVCSNHMSIQDEVNQVVIHELIHAYDDCRAANLDWANCAHHACSEIRAGHLSGDCHYKRELLRGFTKIRGHEQDCVRRRVMKSVIANPYCSEAAAKDAMEAVWDVCYNDTQPFDRAP
;
A
#
# COMPACT_ATOMS: atom_id res chain seq x y z
N MET A 1 40.85 -16.77 35.11
CA MET A 1 39.93 -15.84 34.43
C MET A 1 40.36 -15.84 32.98
N ALA A 2 39.61 -16.52 32.14
CA ALA A 2 39.85 -16.67 30.71
C ALA A 2 38.72 -15.95 29.98
N GLU A 3 39.06 -15.13 28.99
CA GLU A 3 38.12 -14.55 28.03
C GLU A 3 37.48 -15.66 27.21
N GLU A 4 36.15 -15.62 27.03
CA GLU A 4 35.48 -16.36 25.97
C GLU A 4 34.74 -15.39 25.04
N ALA A 5 35.06 -15.55 23.76
CA ALA A 5 34.53 -14.81 22.62
C ALA A 5 33.12 -15.28 22.24
N ALA A 6 32.37 -14.39 21.59
CA ALA A 6 31.02 -14.62 21.07
C ALA A 6 30.97 -15.68 19.94
N PRO A 7 29.85 -16.40 19.75
CA PRO A 7 29.59 -17.11 18.51
C PRO A 7 28.72 -16.29 17.55
N GLU A 8 29.15 -16.28 16.30
CA GLU A 8 28.64 -15.53 15.16
C GLU A 8 27.24 -15.95 14.68
N SER A 9 26.54 -14.98 14.11
CA SER A 9 25.29 -15.12 13.38
C SER A 9 25.45 -15.95 12.12
N GLY A 10 24.75 -17.09 12.05
CA GLY A 10 24.61 -17.88 10.83
C GLY A 10 23.82 -17.12 9.75
N SER A 11 24.55 -16.54 8.80
CA SER A 11 24.00 -15.97 7.57
C SER A 11 23.49 -17.10 6.67
N GLY A 12 22.17 -17.21 6.54
CA GLY A 12 21.52 -17.99 5.50
C GLY A 12 21.34 -17.15 4.25
N SER A 13 22.42 -16.96 3.49
CA SER A 13 22.39 -16.36 2.16
C SER A 13 21.72 -17.34 1.19
N PHE A 14 20.49 -17.05 0.77
CA PHE A 14 19.95 -17.56 -0.47
C PHE A 14 19.95 -16.43 -1.50
N SER A 15 21.06 -16.33 -2.24
CA SER A 15 21.09 -15.66 -3.52
C SER A 15 20.18 -16.41 -4.50
N SER A 16 19.04 -15.82 -4.84
CA SER A 16 18.44 -16.02 -6.16
C SER A 16 18.43 -14.68 -6.86
N ALA A 17 19.35 -14.53 -7.81
CA ALA A 17 19.29 -13.45 -8.77
C ALA A 17 18.04 -13.68 -9.65
N VAL A 18 16.96 -12.96 -9.36
CA VAL A 18 15.96 -12.59 -10.36
C VAL A 18 16.24 -11.14 -10.69
N ASN A 19 16.95 -10.92 -11.79
CA ASN A 19 16.93 -9.61 -12.44
C ASN A 19 15.49 -9.30 -12.88
N GLY A 20 15.06 -8.05 -12.69
CA GLY A 20 14.18 -7.40 -13.65
C GLY A 20 12.73 -7.24 -13.22
N GLY A 21 12.46 -6.17 -12.46
CA GLY A 21 11.15 -5.54 -12.60
C GLY A 21 10.94 -5.05 -14.05
N LYS A 22 9.71 -4.63 -14.36
CA LYS A 22 9.31 -4.20 -15.70
C LYS A 22 9.99 -2.92 -16.15
N SER A 23 10.13 -2.77 -17.47
CA SER A 23 10.41 -1.47 -18.07
C SER A 23 9.25 -0.50 -17.77
N ILE A 24 9.52 0.80 -17.92
CA ILE A 24 8.49 1.83 -17.72
C ILE A 24 7.33 1.60 -18.71
N GLU A 25 7.62 1.27 -19.97
CA GLU A 25 6.64 1.02 -21.02
C GLU A 25 5.77 -0.21 -20.71
N GLU A 26 6.40 -1.32 -20.32
CA GLU A 26 5.68 -2.55 -19.95
C GLU A 26 4.76 -2.31 -18.75
N CYS A 27 5.24 -1.59 -17.74
CA CYS A 27 4.45 -1.24 -16.56
C CYS A 27 3.31 -0.27 -16.93
N GLN A 28 3.55 0.68 -17.83
CA GLN A 28 2.49 1.57 -18.32
C GLN A 28 1.37 0.79 -19.04
N ASP A 29 1.71 -0.26 -19.80
CA ASP A 29 0.72 -1.17 -20.38
C ASP A 29 -0.04 -2.00 -19.33
N MET A 30 0.62 -2.36 -18.22
CA MET A 30 -0.05 -2.99 -17.09
C MET A 30 -0.99 -2.03 -16.38
N ILE A 31 -0.61 -0.76 -16.21
CA ILE A 31 -1.48 0.28 -15.66
C ILE A 31 -2.72 0.44 -16.56
N ARG A 32 -2.54 0.55 -17.89
CA ARG A 32 -3.65 0.64 -18.86
C ARG A 32 -4.62 -0.54 -18.75
N ARG A 33 -4.12 -1.74 -18.49
CA ARG A 33 -4.95 -2.93 -18.23
C ARG A 33 -5.67 -2.83 -16.88
N SER A 34 -4.99 -2.35 -15.84
CA SER A 34 -5.56 -2.15 -14.50
C SER A 34 -6.75 -1.19 -14.51
N LEU A 35 -6.68 -0.12 -15.31
CA LEU A 35 -7.77 0.85 -15.51
C LEU A 35 -9.06 0.23 -16.05
N ARG A 36 -8.99 -0.98 -16.63
CA ARG A 36 -10.17 -1.70 -17.13
C ARG A 36 -10.84 -2.57 -16.05
N SER A 37 -10.19 -2.79 -14.91
CA SER A 37 -10.73 -3.61 -13.82
C SER A 37 -11.94 -2.93 -13.16
N PRO A 38 -12.97 -3.70 -12.73
CA PRO A 38 -14.16 -3.12 -12.11
C PRO A 38 -13.86 -2.27 -10.89
N MET A 39 -12.94 -2.72 -10.03
CA MET A 39 -12.54 -2.01 -8.81
C MET A 39 -11.93 -0.64 -9.12
N VAL A 40 -11.01 -0.57 -10.08
CA VAL A 40 -10.34 0.68 -10.44
C VAL A 40 -11.31 1.65 -11.11
N LYS A 41 -12.23 1.15 -11.95
CA LYS A 41 -13.29 1.99 -12.52
C LYS A 41 -14.18 2.59 -11.43
N PHE A 42 -14.62 1.76 -10.49
CA PHE A 42 -15.46 2.18 -9.36
C PHE A 42 -14.79 3.29 -8.53
N LEU A 43 -13.53 3.09 -8.12
CA LEU A 43 -12.80 4.09 -7.35
C LEU A 43 -12.61 5.41 -8.10
N ARG A 44 -12.28 5.34 -9.41
CA ARG A 44 -12.14 6.54 -10.25
C ARG A 44 -13.46 7.31 -10.40
N GLU A 45 -14.57 6.61 -10.62
CA GLU A 45 -15.89 7.24 -10.69
C GLU A 45 -16.27 7.93 -9.37
N HIS A 46 -15.87 7.38 -8.22
CA HIS A 46 -16.12 7.98 -6.91
C HIS A 46 -15.20 9.13 -6.55
N LEU A 47 -13.95 9.10 -7.01
CA LEU A 47 -13.07 10.28 -6.99
C LEU A 47 -13.66 11.44 -7.78
N GLU A 48 -14.14 11.18 -9.00
CA GLU A 48 -14.76 12.19 -9.85
C GLU A 48 -16.04 12.76 -9.20
N LYS A 49 -16.89 11.91 -8.62
CA LYS A 49 -18.10 12.34 -7.88
C LYS A 49 -17.78 13.15 -6.62
N ALA A 50 -16.66 12.89 -5.97
CA ALA A 50 -16.17 13.67 -4.84
C ALA A 50 -15.55 15.01 -5.26
N GLY A 51 -15.46 15.30 -6.57
CA GLY A 51 -14.92 16.55 -7.11
C GLY A 51 -13.43 16.51 -7.43
N CYS A 52 -12.79 15.33 -7.37
CA CYS A 52 -11.37 15.17 -7.68
C CYS A 52 -11.18 14.61 -9.08
N VAL A 53 -10.59 15.42 -9.95
CA VAL A 53 -10.37 15.07 -11.35
C VAL A 53 -9.20 14.09 -11.46
N VAL A 54 -9.47 12.88 -11.95
CA VAL A 54 -8.45 11.90 -12.33
C VAL A 54 -8.10 12.10 -13.80
N GLY A 55 -7.17 13.02 -14.05
CA GLY A 55 -6.74 13.39 -15.40
C GLY A 55 -5.93 12.32 -16.13
N GLU A 56 -5.62 12.59 -17.40
CA GLU A 56 -4.61 11.82 -18.13
C GLU A 56 -3.26 11.91 -17.40
N ASN A 57 -2.53 10.79 -17.32
CA ASN A 57 -1.27 10.66 -16.58
C ASN A 57 -1.36 10.77 -15.04
N PHE A 58 -2.57 10.79 -14.45
CA PHE A 58 -2.71 10.70 -12.99
C PHE A 58 -2.08 9.43 -12.41
N ILE A 59 -1.96 8.35 -13.21
CA ILE A 59 -1.29 7.11 -12.84
C ILE A 59 -0.17 6.86 -13.84
N LYS A 60 1.08 6.85 -13.37
CA LYS A 60 2.27 6.73 -14.23
C LYS A 60 3.26 5.70 -13.70
N ALA A 61 3.89 4.97 -14.62
CA ALA A 61 5.03 4.12 -14.32
C ALA A 61 6.31 4.96 -14.22
N VAL A 62 7.15 4.67 -13.23
CA VAL A 62 8.46 5.32 -13.03
C VAL A 62 9.49 4.29 -12.60
N HIS A 63 10.78 4.62 -12.73
CA HIS A 63 11.85 3.88 -12.06
C HIS A 63 12.05 4.46 -10.65
N CYS A 64 12.17 3.59 -9.64
CA CYS A 64 12.34 4.00 -8.25
C CYS A 64 13.66 3.45 -7.68
N ASP A 65 14.41 4.29 -6.99
CA ASP A 65 15.63 3.86 -6.26
C ASP A 65 15.28 3.15 -4.94
N LYS A 66 14.15 3.54 -4.35
CA LYS A 66 13.63 2.95 -3.11
C LYS A 66 12.87 1.67 -3.43
N GLN A 67 13.03 0.66 -2.56
CA GLN A 67 12.32 -0.62 -2.61
C GLN A 67 10.83 -0.48 -2.19
N ILE A 68 10.06 0.28 -2.97
CA ILE A 68 8.63 0.52 -2.80
C ILE A 68 7.88 0.17 -4.09
N SER A 69 6.62 -0.21 -3.97
CA SER A 69 5.82 -0.62 -5.13
C SER A 69 5.18 0.57 -5.86
N GLY A 70 4.93 1.67 -5.15
CA GLY A 70 4.28 2.86 -5.66
C GLY A 70 3.94 3.83 -4.53
N GLY A 71 3.16 4.85 -4.84
CA GLY A 71 2.65 5.81 -3.86
C GLY A 71 1.74 6.87 -4.49
N TYR A 72 0.82 7.39 -3.68
CA TYR A 72 0.03 8.59 -3.97
C TYR A 72 0.74 9.83 -3.43
N VAL A 73 0.78 10.90 -4.24
CA VAL A 73 1.29 12.21 -3.85
C VAL A 73 0.23 13.26 -4.17
N ARG A 74 -0.16 14.03 -3.15
CA ARG A 74 -1.14 15.11 -3.29
C ARG A 74 -0.73 16.09 -4.40
N GLY A 75 -1.63 16.31 -5.35
CA GLY A 75 -1.42 17.21 -6.49
C GLY A 75 -0.60 16.62 -7.65
N GLU A 76 0.08 15.49 -7.47
CA GLU A 76 0.86 14.83 -8.53
C GLU A 76 0.23 13.53 -9.05
N GLY A 77 -0.53 12.83 -8.20
CA GLY A 77 -1.20 11.58 -8.52
C GLY A 77 -0.45 10.34 -8.02
N ILE A 78 -0.59 9.23 -8.75
CA ILE A 78 -0.12 7.90 -8.37
C ILE A 78 1.11 7.53 -9.21
N VAL A 79 2.16 7.10 -8.52
CA VAL A 79 3.34 6.49 -9.14
C VAL A 79 3.36 4.99 -8.90
N VAL A 80 3.72 4.23 -9.93
CA VAL A 80 3.99 2.78 -9.84
C VAL A 80 5.45 2.54 -10.21
N CYS A 81 6.20 1.93 -9.30
CA CYS A 81 7.63 1.68 -9.47
C CYS A 81 7.85 0.45 -10.36
N SER A 82 8.08 0.67 -11.66
CA SER A 82 8.11 -0.39 -12.68
C SER A 82 9.16 -1.47 -12.37
N ASN A 83 10.32 -1.05 -11.88
CA ASN A 83 11.45 -1.91 -11.52
C ASN A 83 11.20 -2.79 -10.28
N HIS A 84 10.05 -2.65 -9.61
CA HIS A 84 9.59 -3.51 -8.53
C HIS A 84 8.32 -4.28 -8.87
N MET A 85 7.83 -4.18 -10.10
CA MET A 85 6.67 -4.90 -10.59
C MET A 85 7.12 -6.06 -11.46
N SER A 86 6.47 -7.22 -11.30
CA SER A 86 6.74 -8.45 -12.05
C SER A 86 5.49 -8.94 -12.77
N ILE A 87 4.33 -8.89 -12.12
CA ILE A 87 3.07 -9.44 -12.65
C ILE A 87 1.91 -8.44 -12.61
N GLN A 88 0.91 -8.64 -13.47
CA GLN A 88 -0.23 -7.72 -13.63
C GLN A 88 -0.98 -7.49 -12.32
N ASP A 89 -1.06 -8.52 -11.50
CA ASP A 89 -1.75 -8.49 -10.24
C ASP A 89 -1.11 -7.51 -9.23
N GLU A 90 0.23 -7.40 -9.21
CA GLU A 90 0.93 -6.43 -8.34
C GLU A 90 0.59 -4.99 -8.73
N VAL A 91 0.60 -4.68 -10.04
CA VAL A 91 0.20 -3.37 -10.54
C VAL A 91 -1.26 -3.07 -10.20
N ASN A 92 -2.15 -4.07 -10.29
CA ASN A 92 -3.53 -3.89 -9.88
C ASN A 92 -3.65 -3.55 -8.39
N GLN A 93 -2.91 -4.24 -7.52
CA GLN A 93 -2.95 -3.98 -6.09
C GLN A 93 -2.44 -2.58 -5.76
N VAL A 94 -1.31 -2.16 -6.35
CA VAL A 94 -0.79 -0.79 -6.16
C VAL A 94 -1.81 0.24 -6.61
N VAL A 95 -2.33 0.12 -7.83
CA VAL A 95 -3.29 1.10 -8.37
C VAL A 95 -4.55 1.21 -7.49
N ILE A 96 -5.09 0.09 -7.00
CA ILE A 96 -6.27 0.11 -6.11
C ILE A 96 -5.92 0.74 -4.76
N HIS A 97 -4.81 0.33 -4.14
CA HIS A 97 -4.33 0.86 -2.85
C HIS A 97 -4.14 2.37 -2.91
N GLU A 98 -3.43 2.87 -3.92
CA GLU A 98 -3.15 4.29 -4.07
C GLU A 98 -4.39 5.11 -4.49
N LEU A 99 -5.37 4.52 -5.18
CA LEU A 99 -6.65 5.19 -5.45
C LEU A 99 -7.50 5.37 -4.18
N ILE A 100 -7.38 4.47 -3.20
CA ILE A 100 -8.04 4.65 -1.89
C ILE A 100 -7.39 5.82 -1.15
N HIS A 101 -6.06 5.93 -1.16
CA HIS A 101 -5.35 7.11 -0.63
C HIS A 101 -5.78 8.40 -1.30
N ALA A 102 -5.87 8.40 -2.63
CA ALA A 102 -6.36 9.56 -3.37
C ALA A 102 -7.81 9.92 -2.98
N TYR A 103 -8.67 8.91 -2.79
CA TYR A 103 -10.06 9.13 -2.39
C TYR A 103 -10.18 9.68 -0.96
N ASP A 104 -9.37 9.18 -0.04
CA ASP A 104 -9.30 9.67 1.33
C ASP A 104 -8.82 11.13 1.37
N ASP A 105 -7.77 11.45 0.61
CA ASP A 105 -7.25 12.81 0.46
C ASP A 105 -8.30 13.76 -0.14
N CYS A 106 -9.04 13.27 -1.13
CA CYS A 106 -10.07 14.02 -1.84
C CYS A 106 -11.26 14.38 -0.94
N ARG A 107 -11.80 13.38 -0.22
CA ARG A 107 -13.04 13.55 0.53
C ARG A 107 -12.82 14.23 1.89
N ALA A 108 -11.60 14.17 2.43
CA ALA A 108 -11.29 14.70 3.75
C ALA A 108 -10.80 16.14 3.66
N ALA A 109 -11.55 17.07 4.25
CA ALA A 109 -11.22 18.49 4.23
C ALA A 109 -9.86 18.84 4.84
N ASN A 110 -9.38 18.04 5.82
CA ASN A 110 -8.19 18.34 6.63
C ASN A 110 -7.23 17.15 6.74
N LEU A 111 -7.17 16.26 5.74
CA LEU A 111 -6.18 15.17 5.76
C LEU A 111 -4.77 15.77 5.73
N ASP A 112 -3.88 15.24 6.55
CA ASP A 112 -2.50 15.70 6.68
C ASP A 112 -1.57 14.50 6.67
N TRP A 113 -0.82 14.34 5.58
CA TRP A 113 0.12 13.23 5.42
C TRP A 113 1.32 13.30 6.36
N ALA A 114 1.57 14.45 7.02
CA ALA A 114 2.56 14.56 8.08
C ALA A 114 2.02 14.15 9.47
N ASN A 115 0.71 13.96 9.60
CA ASN A 115 0.09 13.49 10.83
C ASN A 115 -0.01 11.96 10.83
N CYS A 116 0.62 11.32 11.81
CA CYS A 116 0.68 9.85 11.90
C CYS A 116 -0.70 9.19 11.99
N ALA A 117 -1.67 9.81 12.67
CA ALA A 117 -3.02 9.27 12.78
C ALA A 117 -3.78 9.35 11.45
N HIS A 118 -3.62 10.45 10.71
CA HIS A 118 -4.22 10.59 9.38
C HIS A 118 -3.61 9.59 8.39
N HIS A 119 -2.28 9.48 8.36
CA HIS A 119 -1.58 8.53 7.51
C HIS A 119 -1.96 7.07 7.86
N ALA A 120 -1.92 6.71 9.15
CA ALA A 120 -2.32 5.38 9.61
C ALA A 120 -3.77 5.06 9.25
N CYS A 121 -4.69 6.02 9.40
CA CYS A 121 -6.10 5.83 9.03
C CYS A 121 -6.26 5.47 7.55
N SER A 122 -5.59 6.20 6.66
CA SER A 122 -5.67 5.93 5.22
C SER A 122 -5.00 4.61 4.84
N GLU A 123 -3.91 4.23 5.51
CA GLU A 123 -3.25 2.92 5.32
C GLU A 123 -4.10 1.74 5.81
N ILE A 124 -4.82 1.91 6.93
CA ILE A 124 -5.75 0.89 7.44
C ILE A 124 -6.81 0.61 6.39
N ARG A 125 -7.37 1.67 5.81
CA ARG A 125 -8.39 1.57 4.78
C ARG A 125 -7.86 1.01 3.47
N ALA A 126 -6.71 1.48 3.00
CA ALA A 126 -6.11 0.95 1.79
C ALA A 126 -5.78 -0.54 1.96
N GLY A 127 -5.26 -0.96 3.12
CA GLY A 127 -5.02 -2.37 3.43
C GLY A 127 -6.31 -3.20 3.49
N HIS A 128 -7.38 -2.67 4.06
CA HIS A 128 -8.66 -3.36 4.22
C HIS A 128 -9.44 -3.45 2.89
N LEU A 129 -9.53 -2.35 2.15
CA LEU A 129 -10.43 -2.21 1.00
C LEU A 129 -9.78 -2.59 -0.35
N SER A 130 -8.46 -2.67 -0.44
CA SER A 130 -7.77 -3.04 -1.69
C SER A 130 -7.86 -4.53 -2.04
N GLY A 131 -8.17 -5.37 -1.06
CA GLY A 131 -8.08 -6.83 -1.17
C GLY A 131 -6.64 -7.37 -1.11
N ASP A 132 -5.64 -6.54 -0.80
CA ASP A 132 -4.24 -6.97 -0.72
C ASP A 132 -4.02 -7.97 0.44
N CYS A 133 -4.79 -7.82 1.52
CA CYS A 133 -4.77 -8.72 2.67
C CYS A 133 -5.71 -9.92 2.55
N HIS A 134 -6.24 -10.21 1.36
CA HIS A 134 -7.09 -11.39 1.12
C HIS A 134 -6.34 -12.70 1.43
N TYR A 135 -7.02 -13.68 2.05
CA TYR A 135 -6.40 -14.90 2.60
C TYR A 135 -5.52 -15.66 1.59
N LYS A 136 -5.98 -15.81 0.35
CA LYS A 136 -5.21 -16.49 -0.70
C LYS A 136 -3.85 -15.82 -0.96
N ARG A 137 -3.79 -14.48 -0.90
CA ARG A 137 -2.55 -13.72 -1.09
C ARG A 137 -1.62 -13.90 0.11
N GLU A 138 -2.18 -13.82 1.30
CA GLU A 138 -1.46 -14.06 2.55
C GLU A 138 -0.87 -15.47 2.62
N LEU A 139 -1.62 -16.48 2.16
CA LEU A 139 -1.12 -17.85 2.05
C LEU A 139 0.07 -17.95 1.08
N LEU A 140 -0.01 -17.30 -0.08
CA LEU A 140 1.10 -17.23 -1.05
C LEU A 140 2.31 -16.45 -0.50
N ARG A 141 2.09 -15.55 0.46
CA ARG A 141 3.13 -14.83 1.21
C ARG A 141 3.66 -15.61 2.42
N GLY A 142 3.15 -16.83 2.66
CA GLY A 142 3.58 -17.72 3.74
C GLY A 142 2.85 -17.55 5.07
N PHE A 143 1.80 -16.72 5.13
CA PHE A 143 0.97 -16.55 6.33
C PHE A 143 -0.18 -17.56 6.33
N THR A 144 -0.21 -18.44 7.34
CA THR A 144 -1.16 -19.57 7.42
C THR A 144 -2.28 -19.39 8.44
N LYS A 145 -2.25 -18.32 9.24
CA LYS A 145 -3.30 -18.01 10.22
C LYS A 145 -4.61 -17.74 9.47
N ILE A 146 -5.71 -18.34 9.91
CA ILE A 146 -7.03 -18.17 9.29
C ILE A 146 -7.84 -17.11 10.04
N ARG A 147 -8.03 -17.28 11.35
CA ARG A 147 -8.84 -16.34 12.14
C ARG A 147 -8.09 -15.03 12.35
N GLY A 148 -8.69 -13.91 11.98
CA GLY A 148 -8.09 -12.58 12.17
C GLY A 148 -6.92 -12.26 11.24
N HIS A 149 -6.72 -13.07 10.20
CA HIS A 149 -5.55 -12.97 9.32
C HIS A 149 -5.46 -11.61 8.61
N GLU A 150 -6.62 -11.09 8.20
CA GLU A 150 -6.71 -9.86 7.42
C GLU A 150 -6.35 -8.67 8.29
N GLN A 151 -6.89 -8.57 9.51
CA GLN A 151 -6.51 -7.53 10.47
C GLN A 151 -5.02 -7.58 10.81
N ASP A 152 -4.45 -8.78 10.97
CA ASP A 152 -3.01 -8.92 11.21
C ASP A 152 -2.19 -8.45 10.00
N CYS A 153 -2.63 -8.77 8.78
CA CYS A 153 -2.00 -8.29 7.55
C CYS A 153 -2.05 -6.76 7.45
N VAL A 154 -3.23 -6.17 7.67
CA VAL A 154 -3.44 -4.72 7.66
C VAL A 154 -2.53 -4.05 8.69
N ARG A 155 -2.47 -4.54 9.93
CA ARG A 155 -1.55 -3.99 10.95
C ARG A 155 -0.09 -4.02 10.52
N ARG A 156 0.38 -5.14 9.94
CA ARG A 156 1.77 -5.24 9.45
C ARG A 156 2.06 -4.25 8.33
N ARG A 157 1.12 -4.09 7.40
CA ARG A 157 1.23 -3.16 6.26
C ARG A 157 1.25 -1.70 6.72
N VAL A 158 0.32 -1.33 7.61
CA VAL A 158 0.21 0.01 8.20
C VAL A 158 1.50 0.37 8.93
N MET A 159 1.98 -0.49 9.83
CA MET A 159 3.23 -0.21 10.55
C MET A 159 4.40 -0.01 9.59
N LYS A 160 4.54 -0.86 8.55
CA LYS A 160 5.59 -0.71 7.54
C LYS A 160 5.52 0.64 6.82
N SER A 161 4.32 1.11 6.46
CA SER A 161 4.16 2.38 5.74
C SER A 161 4.38 3.59 6.66
N VAL A 162 3.75 3.60 7.83
CA VAL A 162 3.79 4.77 8.74
C VAL A 162 5.17 4.95 9.37
N ILE A 163 5.93 3.88 9.66
CA ILE A 163 7.33 3.98 10.11
C ILE A 163 8.23 4.62 9.05
N ALA A 164 7.92 4.41 7.76
CA ALA A 164 8.69 5.01 6.67
C ALA A 164 8.39 6.51 6.48
N ASN A 165 7.39 7.05 7.17
CA ASN A 165 7.05 8.46 7.14
C ASN A 165 8.02 9.25 8.05
N PRO A 166 8.75 10.26 7.53
CA PRO A 166 9.76 10.99 8.30
C PRO A 166 9.20 11.78 9.50
N TYR A 167 7.88 12.00 9.55
CA TYR A 167 7.20 12.69 10.65
C TYR A 167 6.76 11.74 11.78
N CYS A 168 6.93 10.42 11.62
CA CYS A 168 6.43 9.41 12.54
C CYS A 168 7.56 8.53 13.07
N SER A 169 7.74 8.53 14.39
CA SER A 169 8.56 7.50 15.05
C SER A 169 7.81 6.16 15.06
N GLU A 170 8.52 5.06 15.30
CA GLU A 170 7.89 3.74 15.43
C GLU A 170 6.85 3.69 16.55
N ALA A 171 7.14 4.31 17.70
CA ALA A 171 6.18 4.42 18.79
C ALA A 171 4.95 5.24 18.37
N ALA A 172 5.15 6.41 17.75
CA ALA A 172 4.05 7.24 17.27
C ALA A 172 3.21 6.54 16.19
N ALA A 173 3.82 5.75 15.31
CA ALA A 173 3.14 4.96 14.30
C ALA A 173 2.22 3.92 14.93
N LYS A 174 2.70 3.21 15.96
CA LYS A 174 1.91 2.22 16.70
C LYS A 174 0.74 2.88 17.44
N ASP A 175 1.01 3.92 18.22
CA ASP A 175 -0.01 4.62 19.00
C ASP A 175 -1.08 5.22 18.07
N ALA A 176 -0.67 5.81 16.95
CA ALA A 176 -1.58 6.34 15.93
C ALA A 176 -2.46 5.27 15.31
N MET A 177 -1.88 4.12 14.90
CA MET A 177 -2.63 3.00 14.33
C MET A 177 -3.67 2.48 15.32
N GLU A 178 -3.29 2.26 16.58
CA GLU A 178 -4.21 1.75 17.62
C GLU A 178 -5.33 2.75 17.92
N ALA A 179 -5.01 4.05 17.99
CA ALA A 179 -5.97 5.10 18.30
C ALA A 179 -7.08 5.26 17.23
N VAL A 180 -6.77 5.03 15.96
CA VAL A 180 -7.73 5.24 14.85
C VAL A 180 -8.32 3.94 14.32
N TRP A 181 -7.90 2.77 14.83
CA TRP A 181 -8.23 1.46 14.28
C TRP A 181 -9.73 1.25 14.06
N ASP A 182 -10.53 1.36 15.12
CA ASP A 182 -11.96 1.06 15.05
C ASP A 182 -12.72 2.02 14.13
N VAL A 183 -12.27 3.28 14.02
CA VAL A 183 -12.91 4.25 13.13
C VAL A 183 -12.56 3.95 11.68
N CYS A 184 -11.28 3.78 11.39
CA CYS A 184 -10.80 3.70 10.01
C CYS A 184 -11.01 2.32 9.39
N TYR A 185 -10.91 1.25 10.18
CA TYR A 185 -11.16 -0.11 9.68
C TYR A 185 -12.64 -0.32 9.33
N ASN A 186 -13.55 0.32 10.06
CA ASN A 186 -15.00 0.23 9.79
C ASN A 186 -15.50 1.28 8.76
N ASP A 187 -14.67 2.24 8.34
CA ASP A 187 -15.01 3.16 7.26
C ASP A 187 -14.76 2.52 5.90
N THR A 188 -15.81 1.94 5.32
CA THR A 188 -15.74 1.24 4.04
C THR A 188 -15.91 2.15 2.83
N GLN A 189 -16.09 3.46 3.00
CA GLN A 189 -16.33 4.32 1.85
C GLN A 189 -15.19 4.25 0.82
N PRO A 190 -15.49 4.35 -0.48
CA PRO A 190 -16.83 4.58 -1.04
C PRO A 190 -17.64 3.28 -1.28
N PHE A 191 -17.16 2.14 -0.78
CA PHE A 191 -17.87 0.88 -0.87
C PHE A 191 -18.98 0.77 0.18
N ASP A 192 -20.08 0.12 -0.18
CA ASP A 192 -21.15 -0.22 0.76
C ASP A 192 -20.68 -1.24 1.83
N ARG A 193 -19.64 -2.03 1.49
CA ARG A 193 -18.96 -2.98 2.37
C ARG A 193 -17.55 -3.26 1.85
N ALA A 194 -16.68 -3.78 2.71
CA ALA A 194 -15.36 -4.27 2.30
C ALA A 194 -15.49 -5.29 1.13
N PRO A 195 -14.75 -5.11 0.02
CA PRO A 195 -14.88 -5.96 -1.17
C PRO A 195 -14.37 -7.40 -1.04
#